data_AF-A0A1F2MA40-F1
#
_entry.id   AF-A0A1F2MA40-F1
#
_cell.length_a   1.000
_cell.length_b   1.000
_cell.length_c   1.000
_cell.angle_alpha   90.00
_cell.angle_beta   90.00
_cell.angle_gamma   90.00
#
_symmetry.space_group_name_H-M   'P 1'
#
loop_
_entity.id
_entity.type
_entity.pdbx_description
1 polymer ?
#
loop_
_entity_poly.entity_id
_entity_poly.type
_entity_poly.pdbx_seq_one_letter_code
_entity_poly.pdbx_strand_id
1 'polypeptide(L)'
;MIKKPLLLTILLITTTLSHAETLEEFFNKNKELNGDIEIRLAIKEKASQLALSEAYDEGASDLSGRSGRLMRDDGGSYARYAVKTLIDACNNIGPYQSMLDDQACKRLEGKVRDIK
;
A
#
# COMPACT_ATOMS: atom_id res chain seq x y z
N MET A 1 -13.30 -55.07 -1.81
CA MET A 1 -12.19 -54.39 -2.49
C MET A 1 -12.69 -53.07 -3.07
N ILE A 2 -12.08 -51.97 -2.61
CA ILE A 2 -12.35 -50.56 -2.92
C ILE A 2 -12.16 -50.30 -4.40
N LYS A 3 -13.11 -49.63 -5.10
CA LYS A 3 -12.85 -48.70 -6.23
C LYS A 3 -14.02 -47.70 -6.46
N LYS A 4 -14.11 -46.68 -5.61
CA LYS A 4 -14.45 -45.31 -6.06
C LYS A 4 -13.37 -44.43 -5.45
N PRO A 5 -12.71 -43.56 -6.22
CA PRO A 5 -13.36 -42.30 -6.61
C PRO A 5 -12.90 -41.73 -7.96
N LEU A 6 -13.84 -41.48 -8.87
CA LEU A 6 -13.59 -40.65 -10.07
C LEU A 6 -14.27 -39.28 -9.87
N LEU A 7 -13.90 -38.58 -8.81
CA LEU A 7 -14.38 -37.25 -8.47
C LEU A 7 -13.21 -36.45 -7.90
N LEU A 8 -12.18 -36.18 -8.70
CA LEU A 8 -11.11 -35.28 -8.26
C LEU A 8 -10.20 -34.79 -9.41
N THR A 9 -10.71 -34.02 -10.38
CA THR A 9 -9.79 -33.38 -11.36
C THR A 9 -10.29 -32.12 -12.07
N ILE A 10 -11.22 -31.35 -11.50
CA ILE A 10 -11.53 -30.00 -12.03
C ILE A 10 -11.70 -29.01 -10.86
N LEU A 11 -10.73 -28.98 -9.94
CA LEU A 11 -10.69 -27.99 -8.86
C LEU A 11 -9.25 -27.45 -8.67
N LEU A 12 -8.54 -27.22 -9.76
CA LEU A 12 -7.28 -26.49 -9.75
C LEU A 12 -7.26 -25.55 -10.97
N ILE A 13 -6.64 -24.39 -10.84
CA ILE A 13 -6.53 -23.28 -11.82
C ILE A 13 -7.58 -22.15 -11.70
N THR A 14 -8.07 -21.86 -10.49
CA THR A 14 -8.25 -20.45 -10.10
C THR A 14 -7.23 -20.12 -9.03
N THR A 15 -5.95 -20.31 -9.34
CA THR A 15 -4.93 -19.48 -8.71
C THR A 15 -5.23 -18.07 -9.19
N THR A 16 -6.04 -17.34 -8.42
CA THR A 16 -6.08 -15.89 -8.52
C THR A 16 -4.63 -15.46 -8.40
N LEU A 17 -4.00 -15.08 -9.51
CA LEU A 17 -2.80 -14.27 -9.44
C LEU A 17 -3.25 -13.02 -8.68
N SER A 18 -3.04 -13.02 -7.37
CA SER A 18 -3.10 -11.80 -6.56
C SER A 18 -1.94 -10.96 -7.04
N HIS A 19 -2.14 -10.31 -8.19
CA HIS A 19 -1.23 -9.30 -8.66
C HIS A 19 -1.22 -8.25 -7.56
N ALA A 20 -0.08 -8.10 -6.91
CA ALA A 20 0.11 -7.05 -5.93
C ALA A 20 -0.19 -5.71 -6.62
N GLU A 21 -0.98 -4.89 -5.94
CA GLU A 21 -1.48 -3.64 -6.52
C GLU A 21 -0.30 -2.69 -6.71
N THR A 22 -0.17 -2.13 -7.90
CA THR A 22 0.88 -1.12 -8.13
C THR A 22 0.49 0.22 -7.49
N LEU A 23 1.48 1.08 -7.24
CA LEU A 23 1.23 2.43 -6.74
C LEU A 23 0.28 3.23 -7.67
N GLU A 24 0.42 3.03 -8.98
CA GLU A 24 -0.42 3.69 -9.97
C GLU A 24 -1.87 3.18 -9.90
N GLU A 25 -2.08 1.88 -9.78
CA GLU A 25 -3.40 1.27 -9.62
C GLU A 25 -4.10 1.78 -8.36
N PHE A 26 -3.36 1.91 -7.25
CA PHE A 26 -3.88 2.49 -6.02
C PHE A 26 -4.42 3.91 -6.23
N PHE A 27 -3.66 4.80 -6.88
CA PHE A 27 -4.11 6.17 -7.14
C PHE A 27 -5.23 6.23 -8.18
N ASN A 28 -5.25 5.31 -9.15
CA ASN A 28 -6.33 5.23 -10.14
C ASN A 28 -7.67 4.80 -9.52
N LYS A 29 -7.64 3.91 -8.51
CA LYS A 29 -8.82 3.53 -7.73
C LYS A 29 -9.26 4.62 -6.75
N ASN A 30 -8.30 5.38 -6.20
CA ASN A 30 -8.54 6.43 -5.20
C ASN A 30 -8.36 7.83 -5.82
N LYS A 31 -9.23 8.18 -6.78
CA LYS A 31 -9.11 9.41 -7.59
C LYS A 31 -9.08 10.70 -6.76
N GLU A 32 -9.79 10.73 -5.63
CA GLU A 32 -9.79 11.89 -4.74
C GLU A 32 -8.42 12.14 -4.10
N LEU A 33 -7.70 11.06 -3.75
CA LEU A 33 -6.32 11.16 -3.28
C LEU A 33 -5.39 11.56 -4.44
N ASN A 34 -5.61 11.01 -5.64
CA ASN A 34 -4.76 11.32 -6.79
C ASN A 34 -4.90 12.79 -7.25
N GLY A 35 -6.08 13.39 -7.08
CA GLY A 35 -6.38 14.77 -7.44
C GLY A 35 -5.82 15.82 -6.46
N ASP A 36 -5.50 15.42 -5.22
CA ASP A 36 -4.92 16.31 -4.21
C ASP A 36 -3.39 16.17 -4.20
N ILE A 37 -2.70 17.13 -4.81
CA ILE A 37 -1.24 17.03 -5.03
C ILE A 37 -0.44 16.89 -3.74
N GLU A 38 -0.83 17.61 -2.69
CA GLU A 38 -0.14 17.62 -1.41
C GLU A 38 -0.28 16.25 -0.75
N ILE A 39 -1.51 15.74 -0.62
CA ILE A 39 -1.79 14.42 -0.06
C ILE A 39 -1.12 13.32 -0.90
N ARG A 40 -1.19 13.41 -2.23
CA ARG A 40 -0.56 12.45 -3.13
C ARG A 40 0.95 12.39 -2.92
N LEU A 41 1.62 13.53 -2.77
CA LEU A 41 3.07 13.57 -2.53
C LEU A 41 3.41 13.01 -1.15
N ALA A 42 2.66 13.37 -0.11
CA ALA A 42 2.86 12.81 1.23
C ALA A 42 2.70 11.29 1.26
N ILE A 43 1.69 10.74 0.59
CA ILE A 43 1.51 9.28 0.46
C ILE A 43 2.70 8.64 -0.25
N LYS A 44 3.15 9.22 -1.36
CA LYS A 44 4.29 8.69 -2.14
C LYS A 44 5.58 8.69 -1.33
N GLU A 45 5.84 9.79 -0.63
CA GLU A 45 7.02 9.93 0.22
C GLU A 45 6.99 8.90 1.34
N LYS A 46 5.87 8.82 2.07
CA LYS A 46 5.74 7.89 3.19
C LYS A 46 5.79 6.42 2.74
N ALA A 47 5.16 6.08 1.62
CA ALA A 47 5.25 4.75 1.02
C ALA A 47 6.71 4.39 0.67
N SER A 48 7.46 5.33 0.10
CA SER A 48 8.88 5.13 -0.24
C SER A 48 9.74 4.95 1.01
N GLN A 49 9.47 5.71 2.08
CA GLN A 49 10.15 5.54 3.37
C GLN A 49 9.88 4.15 3.98
N LEU A 50 8.64 3.66 3.88
CA LEU A 50 8.26 2.32 4.37
C LEU A 50 8.98 1.22 3.59
N ALA A 51 8.99 1.29 2.26
CA ALA A 51 9.71 0.34 1.41
C ALA A 51 11.23 0.38 1.64
N LEU A 52 11.79 1.55 1.93
CA LEU A 52 13.20 1.69 2.29
C LEU A 52 13.51 1.07 3.66
N SER A 53 12.62 1.27 4.65
CA SER A 53 12.75 0.65 5.97
C SER A 53 12.71 -0.87 5.87
N GLU A 54 11.78 -1.42 5.10
CA GLU A 54 11.69 -2.87 4.90
C GLU A 54 12.94 -3.42 4.20
N ALA A 55 13.44 -2.75 3.15
CA ALA A 55 14.68 -3.14 2.50
C ALA A 55 15.88 -3.14 3.48
N TYR A 56 15.91 -2.20 4.42
CA TYR A 56 16.93 -2.16 5.48
C TYR A 56 16.76 -3.31 6.48
N ASP A 57 15.54 -3.57 6.93
CA ASP A 57 15.22 -4.64 7.88
C ASP A 57 15.47 -6.05 7.30
N GLU A 58 15.29 -6.21 5.98
CA GLU A 58 15.68 -7.40 5.23
C GLU A 58 17.21 -7.58 5.13
N GLY A 59 18.00 -6.57 5.50
CA GLY A 59 19.46 -6.59 5.38
C GLY A 59 19.94 -6.48 3.93
N ALA A 60 19.19 -5.82 3.05
CA ALA A 60 19.55 -5.71 1.64
C ALA A 60 20.86 -4.91 1.45
N SER A 61 21.77 -5.45 0.65
CA SER A 61 23.03 -4.77 0.30
C SER A 61 22.84 -3.58 -0.63
N ASP A 62 21.80 -3.60 -1.46
CA ASP A 62 21.35 -2.50 -2.32
C ASP A 62 19.95 -2.05 -1.90
N LEU A 63 19.92 -1.10 -0.95
CA LEU A 63 18.68 -0.56 -0.39
C LEU A 63 17.82 0.14 -1.45
N SER A 64 18.45 0.89 -2.36
CA SER A 64 17.74 1.65 -3.40
C SER A 64 17.11 0.70 -4.42
N GLY A 65 17.85 -0.30 -4.88
CA GLY A 65 17.31 -1.29 -5.81
C GLY A 65 16.24 -2.18 -5.17
N ARG A 66 16.39 -2.55 -3.89
CA ARG A 66 15.38 -3.36 -3.19
C ARG A 66 14.10 -2.58 -2.92
N SER A 67 14.18 -1.39 -2.32
CA SER A 67 13.03 -0.52 -2.09
C SER A 67 12.32 -0.15 -3.40
N GLY A 68 13.07 0.12 -4.48
CA GLY A 68 12.52 0.38 -5.80
C GLY A 68 11.78 -0.83 -6.39
N ARG A 69 12.23 -2.07 -6.12
CA ARG A 69 11.48 -3.28 -6.48
C ARG A 69 10.19 -3.41 -5.67
N LEU A 70 10.27 -3.26 -4.35
CA LEU A 70 9.11 -3.29 -3.46
C LEU A 70 8.02 -2.29 -3.91
N MET A 71 8.42 -1.05 -4.23
CA MET A 71 7.51 -0.02 -4.73
C MET A 71 6.90 -0.31 -6.10
N ARG A 72 7.61 -1.04 -6.99
CA ARG A 72 7.06 -1.43 -8.31
C ARG A 72 6.13 -2.63 -8.20
N ASP A 73 6.51 -3.61 -7.40
CA ASP A 73 5.83 -4.89 -7.31
C ASP A 73 4.60 -4.80 -6.38
N ASP A 74 4.66 -4.01 -5.30
CA ASP A 74 3.62 -3.92 -4.27
C ASP A 74 3.35 -2.48 -3.78
N GLY A 75 3.59 -1.48 -4.64
CA GLY A 75 3.47 -0.06 -4.29
C GLY A 75 2.10 0.35 -3.73
N GLY A 76 1.03 -0.35 -4.08
CA GLY A 76 -0.32 -0.11 -3.58
C GLY A 76 -0.47 -0.47 -2.09
N SER A 77 0.17 -1.55 -1.63
CA SER A 77 0.17 -1.92 -0.21
C SER A 77 0.93 -0.89 0.62
N TYR A 78 2.10 -0.44 0.14
CA TYR A 78 2.84 0.65 0.79
C TYR A 78 2.04 1.96 0.81
N ALA A 79 1.28 2.26 -0.25
CA ALA A 79 0.43 3.43 -0.29
C ALA A 79 -0.73 3.35 0.72
N ARG A 80 -1.40 2.20 0.85
CA ARG A 80 -2.44 2.00 1.88
C ARG A 80 -1.86 2.17 3.29
N TYR A 81 -0.70 1.58 3.56
CA TYR A 81 -0.07 1.69 4.87
C TYR A 81 0.43 3.11 5.17
N ALA A 82 0.92 3.81 4.14
CA ALA A 82 1.28 5.23 4.20
C ALA A 82 0.07 6.09 4.58
N VAL A 83 -1.08 5.89 3.93
CA VAL A 83 -2.32 6.60 4.27
C VAL A 83 -2.69 6.39 5.73
N LYS A 84 -2.69 5.14 6.20
CA LYS A 84 -2.96 4.82 7.61
C LYS A 84 -2.01 5.60 8.54
N THR A 85 -0.71 5.58 8.25
CA THR A 85 0.30 6.24 9.10
C THR A 85 0.11 7.76 9.10
N LEU A 86 -0.26 8.36 7.97
CA LEU A 86 -0.54 9.80 7.88
C LEU A 86 -1.79 10.18 8.69
N ILE A 87 -2.83 9.36 8.69
CA ILE A 87 -4.04 9.58 9.50
C ILE A 87 -3.72 9.46 10.99
N ASP A 88 -2.98 8.42 11.38
CA ASP A 88 -2.54 8.24 12.76
C ASP A 88 -1.74 9.47 13.22
N ALA A 89 -0.83 9.97 12.37
CA ALA A 89 -0.06 11.19 12.64
C ALA A 89 -0.96 12.45 12.75
N CYS A 90 -1.94 12.63 11.87
CA CYS A 90 -2.92 13.71 11.94
C CYS A 90 -3.76 13.67 13.23
N ASN A 91 -4.01 12.46 13.75
CA ASN A 91 -4.75 12.23 14.99
C ASN A 91 -3.87 12.20 16.24
N ASN A 92 -2.57 12.51 16.11
CA ASN A 92 -1.59 12.43 17.20
C ASN A 92 -1.53 11.04 17.86
N ILE A 93 -1.73 9.99 17.07
CA ILE A 93 -1.65 8.59 17.50
C ILE A 93 -0.25 8.05 17.19
N GLY A 94 0.44 7.62 18.25
CA GLY A 94 1.79 7.05 18.14
C GLY A 94 2.90 8.10 18.10
N PRO A 95 4.15 7.70 17.76
CA PRO A 95 5.31 8.59 17.80
C PRO A 95 5.46 9.49 16.57
N TYR A 96 4.47 9.51 15.66
CA TYR A 96 4.58 10.14 14.35
C TYR A 96 4.15 11.60 14.40
N GLN A 97 5.00 12.51 13.92
CA GLN A 97 4.59 13.88 13.61
C GLN A 97 4.00 13.93 12.19
N SER A 98 2.85 14.59 12.05
CA SER A 98 2.26 14.83 10.74
C SER A 98 3.14 15.77 9.93
N MET A 99 3.43 15.38 8.69
CA MET A 99 3.99 16.27 7.67
C MET A 99 2.92 17.06 6.92
N LEU A 100 1.65 16.76 7.17
CA LEU A 100 0.49 17.47 6.64
C LEU A 100 0.05 18.54 7.63
N ASP A 101 -0.33 19.72 7.13
CA ASP A 101 -0.96 20.74 7.95
C ASP A 101 -2.40 20.35 8.36
N ASP A 102 -3.01 21.11 9.27
CA ASP A 102 -4.36 20.84 9.78
C ASP A 102 -5.42 20.77 8.67
N GLN A 103 -5.27 21.54 7.59
CA GLN A 103 -6.22 21.54 6.48
C GLN A 103 -6.04 20.28 5.64
N ALA A 104 -4.80 19.90 5.35
CA ALA A 104 -4.45 18.69 4.63
C ALA A 104 -4.87 17.44 5.41
N CYS A 105 -4.73 17.44 6.74
CA CYS A 105 -5.25 16.39 7.62
C CYS A 105 -6.78 16.23 7.49
N LYS A 106 -7.55 17.32 7.61
CA LYS A 106 -9.02 17.28 7.42
C LYS A 106 -9.41 16.79 6.02
N ARG A 107 -8.68 17.24 5.00
CA ARG A 107 -8.87 16.81 3.62
C ARG A 107 -8.51 15.34 3.42
N LEU A 108 -7.49 14.82 4.10
CA LEU A 108 -7.14 13.41 4.07
C LEU A 108 -8.25 12.59 4.70
N GLU A 109 -8.62 12.89 5.95
CA GLU A 109 -9.70 12.20 6.70
C GLU A 109 -11.01 12.11 5.94
N GLY A 110 -11.41 13.21 5.27
CA GLY A 110 -12.60 13.24 4.43
C GLY A 110 -12.56 12.26 3.25
N LYS A 111 -11.38 12.01 2.69
CA LYS A 111 -11.17 11.15 1.51
C LYS A 111 -10.93 9.68 1.86
N VAL A 112 -10.59 9.34 3.11
CA VAL A 112 -10.20 7.97 3.50
C VAL A 112 -11.38 7.05 3.73
N ARG A 113 -12.58 7.61 3.96
CA ARG A 113 -13.77 6.82 4.33
C ARG A 113 -14.11 5.72 3.31
N ASP A 114 -13.62 5.85 2.07
CA ASP A 114 -13.94 4.98 0.94
C ASP A 114 -12.71 4.36 0.26
N ILE A 115 -11.53 4.32 0.91
CA ILE A 115 -10.35 3.68 0.30
C ILE A 115 -10.60 2.19 0.07
N LYS A 116 -10.38 1.75 -1.18
CA LYS A 116 -10.58 0.38 -1.66
C LYS A 116 -9.31 -0.46 -1.66
#